data_AF-A0AAF0FLN0-F1
#
_entry.id   AF-A0AAF0FLN0-F1
#
_cell.length_a   1.000
_cell.length_b   1.000
_cell.length_c   1.000
_cell.angle_alpha   90.00
_cell.angle_beta   90.00
_cell.angle_gamma   90.00
#
_symmetry.space_group_name_H-M   'P 1'
#
loop_
_entity.id
_entity.type
_entity.pdbx_description
1 polymer ?
#
loop_
_entity_poly.entity_id
_entity_poly.type
_entity_poly.pdbx_seq_one_letter_code
_entity_poly.pdbx_strand_id
1 'polypeptide(L)' 'MQSVKEKMKEIIYSQPDDSSFEEIIRELIFERMMKRGLLDSQNGRVISNAEMKSRIKSWQR' A
#
# COMPACT_ATOMS: atom_id res chain seq x y z
N MET A 1 17.24 2.65 -12.10
CA MET A 1 16.03 3.11 -11.38
C MET A 1 14.86 2.90 -12.31
N GLN A 2 13.93 2.02 -11.97
CA GLN A 2 12.73 1.80 -12.78
C GLN A 2 11.81 3.02 -12.65
N SER A 3 11.25 3.49 -13.76
CA SER A 3 10.27 4.58 -13.75
C SER A 3 8.96 4.12 -13.09
N VAL A 4 8.16 5.08 -12.61
CA VAL A 4 6.82 4.80 -12.06
C VAL A 4 5.98 4.03 -13.08
N LYS A 5 6.02 4.44 -14.35
CA LYS A 5 5.26 3.80 -15.43
C LYS A 5 5.71 2.35 -15.68
N GLU A 6 7.01 2.07 -15.60
CA GLU A 6 7.51 0.70 -15.74
C GLU A 6 7.10 -0.19 -14.58
N LYS A 7 7.13 0.32 -13.34
CA LYS A 7 6.67 -0.46 -12.19
C LYS A 7 5.16 -0.73 -12.25
N MET A 8 4.37 0.24 -12.70
CA MET A 8 2.93 0.02 -12.91
C MET A 8 2.67 -1.06 -13.97
N LYS A 9 3.40 -1.03 -15.09
CA LYS A 9 3.29 -2.08 -16.11
C LYS A 9 3.63 -3.46 -15.55
N GLU A 10 4.69 -3.57 -14.76
CA GLU A 10 5.07 -4.83 -14.10
C GLU A 10 3.95 -5.38 -13.21
N ILE A 11 3.35 -4.54 -12.37
CA ILE A 11 2.24 -4.94 -11.47
C ILE A 11 0.99 -5.36 -12.27
N ILE A 12 0.70 -4.66 -13.37
CA ILE A 12 -0.44 -5.01 -14.23
C ILE A 12 -0.17 -6.33 -14.96
N TYR A 13 1.01 -6.52 -15.52
CA TYR A 13 1.37 -7.73 -16.27
C TYR A 13 1.62 -8.96 -15.40
N SER A 14 1.84 -8.80 -14.09
CA SER A 14 1.93 -9.93 -13.16
C SER A 14 0.58 -10.49 -12.73
N GLN A 15 -0.52 -9.80 -13.04
CA GLN A 15 -1.87 -10.23 -12.68
C GLN A 15 -2.44 -11.22 -13.73
N PRO A 16 -3.40 -12.07 -13.35
CA PRO A 16 -4.12 -12.93 -14.29
C PRO A 16 -4.83 -12.13 -15.40
N ASP A 17 -4.96 -12.73 -16.59
CA ASP A 17 -5.61 -12.11 -17.76
C ASP A 17 -7.11 -11.81 -17.53
N ASP A 18 -7.76 -12.51 -16.59
CA ASP A 18 -9.17 -12.35 -16.22
C ASP A 18 -9.38 -11.36 -15.06
N SER A 19 -8.33 -10.66 -14.62
CA SER A 19 -8.43 -9.66 -13.56
C SER A 19 -9.37 -8.52 -13.94
N SER A 20 -10.28 -8.20 -13.03
CA SER A 20 -11.15 -7.04 -13.14
C SER A 20 -10.37 -5.72 -13.02
N PHE A 21 -10.98 -4.63 -13.49
CA PHE A 21 -10.42 -3.30 -13.34
C PHE A 21 -10.18 -2.93 -11.87
N GLU A 22 -11.11 -3.30 -10.99
CA GLU A 22 -11.05 -3.07 -9.55
C GLU A 22 -9.90 -3.83 -8.88
N GLU A 23 -9.61 -5.06 -9.32
CA GLU A 23 -8.45 -5.83 -8.85
C GLU A 23 -7.14 -5.18 -9.25
N ILE A 24 -7.02 -4.75 -10.50
CA ILE A 24 -5.84 -4.05 -10.99
C ILE A 24 -5.59 -2.77 -10.19
N ILE A 25 -6.62 -1.97 -9.95
CA ILE A 25 -6.52 -0.73 -9.17
C ILE A 25 -6.13 -1.03 -7.72
N ARG A 26 -6.70 -2.08 -7.10
CA ARG A 26 -6.39 -2.46 -5.72
C ARG A 26 -4.91 -2.75 -5.54
N GLU A 27 -4.31 -3.52 -6.44
CA GLU A 27 -2.88 -3.85 -6.37
C GLU A 27 -1.97 -2.63 -6.57
N LEU A 28 -2.33 -1.74 -7.51
CA LEU A 28 -1.59 -0.48 -7.71
C LEU A 28 -1.65 0.43 -6.48
N ILE A 29 -2.81 0.49 -5.81
CA ILE A 29 -2.97 1.24 -4.55
C ILE A 29 -2.16 0.58 -3.43
N PHE A 30 -2.18 -0.75 -3.35
CA PHE A 30 -1.45 -1.51 -2.34
C PHE A 30 0.07 -1.25 -2.41
N GLU A 31 0.66 -1.31 -3.59
CA GLU A 31 2.08 -0.96 -3.83
C GLU A 31 2.39 0.47 -3.33
N ARG A 32 1.51 1.43 -3.63
CA ARG A 32 1.66 2.82 -3.18
C ARG A 32 1.59 2.92 -1.65
N MET A 33 0.66 2.20 -1.01
CA MET A 33 0.52 2.18 0.44
C MET A 33 1.77 1.62 1.12
N MET A 34 2.35 0.53 0.58
CA MET A 34 3.59 -0.04 1.09
C MET A 34 4.77 0.94 1.00
N LYS A 35 4.98 1.54 -0.18
CA LYS A 35 6.06 2.53 -0.38
C LYS A 35 5.94 3.71 0.55
N ARG A 36 4.72 4.23 0.74
CA ARG A 36 4.45 5.30 1.71
C ARG A 36 4.78 4.86 3.13
N GLY A 37 4.32 3.67 3.55
CA GLY A 37 4.59 3.13 4.88
C GLY A 37 6.09 2.95 5.15
N LEU A 38 6.86 2.50 4.17
CA LEU A 38 8.31 2.38 4.28
C LEU A 38 8.98 3.74 4.45
N LEU A 39 8.58 4.74 3.66
CA LEU A 39 9.06 6.11 3.80
C LEU A 39 8.68 6.73 5.16
N ASP A 40 7.47 6.46 5.65
CA ASP A 40 7.02 6.92 6.96
C ASP A 40 7.89 6.31 8.07
N SER A 41 8.19 5.00 7.99
CA SER A 41 9.10 4.32 8.90
C SER A 41 10.51 4.91 8.90
N GLN A 42 11.10 5.09 7.71
CA GLN A 42 12.45 5.67 7.56
C GLN A 42 12.57 7.10 8.11
N ASN A 43 11.49 7.88 8.02
CA ASN A 43 11.45 9.26 8.51
C ASN A 43 10.95 9.37 9.96
N GLY A 44 10.79 8.26 10.68
CA GLY A 44 10.30 8.27 12.06
C GLY A 44 8.84 8.73 12.21
N ARG A 45 8.06 8.78 11.12
CA ARG A 45 6.61 9.05 11.14
C ARG A 45 5.85 7.79 11.55
N VAL A 46 6.17 7.28 12.73
CA VAL A 46 5.61 6.08 13.34
C VAL A 46 4.88 6.45 14.62
N ILE A 47 3.99 5.56 15.07
CA ILE A 47 3.28 5.70 16.34
C ILE A 47 3.72 4.60 17.30
N SER A 48 3.56 4.85 18.60
CA SER A 48 3.83 3.83 19.61
C SER A 48 2.81 2.68 19.55
N ASN A 49 3.18 1.51 20.07
CA ASN A 49 2.26 0.38 20.20
C ASN A 49 1.03 0.72 21.06
N ALA A 50 1.19 1.55 22.09
CA ALA A 50 0.09 1.98 22.95
C ALA A 50 -0.92 2.83 22.17
N GLU A 51 -0.44 3.76 21.35
CA GLU A 51 -1.28 4.60 20.49
C GLU A 51 -1.99 3.76 19.42
N MET A 52 -1.27 2.86 18.74
CA MET A 52 -1.85 1.94 17.75
C MET A 52 -3.04 1.16 18.35
N LYS A 53 -2.85 0.58 19.55
CA LYS A 53 -3.91 -0.17 20.26
C LYS A 53 -5.12 0.71 20.57
N SER A 54 -4.90 1.97 20.96
CA SER A 54 -5.99 2.91 21.21
C SER A 54 -6.78 3.23 19.94
N ARG A 55 -6.10 3.44 18.80
CA ARG A 55 -6.75 3.72 17.51
C ARG A 55 -7.60 2.54 17.05
N ILE A 56 -7.07 1.31 17.09
CA ILE A 56 -7.81 0.10 16.68
C ILE A 56 -9.11 -0.07 17.49
N LYS A 57 -9.06 0.18 18.80
CA LYS A 57 -10.26 0.11 19.65
C LYS A 57 -11.34 1.12 19.28
N SER A 58 -10.99 2.26 18.68
CA SER A 58 -11.98 3.27 18.26
C SER A 58 -12.78 2.88 17.02
N TRP A 59 -12.34 1.90 16.22
CA TRP A 59 -13.04 1.47 15.01
C TRP A 59 -14.28 0.62 15.27
N GLN A 60 -14.41 0.08 16.48
CA GLN A 60 -15.57 -0.72 16.89
C GLN A 60 -16.72 0.13 17.46
N ARG A 61 -16.59 1.46 17.41
CA ARG A 61 -17.67 2.41 17.73
C ARG A 61 -18.29 2.92 16.43
#